data_AF-F4WL51-F1
#
_entry.id   AF-F4WL51-F1
#
_cell.length_a   1.000
_cell.length_b   1.000
_cell.length_c   1.000
_cell.angle_alpha   90.00
_cell.angle_beta   90.00
_cell.angle_gamma   90.00
#
_symmetry.space_group_name_H-M   'P 1'
#
loop_
_entity.id
_entity.type
_entity.pdbx_description
1 polymer ?
#
loop_
_entity_poly.entity_id
_entity_poly.type
_entity_poly.pdbx_seq_one_letter_code
_entity_poly.pdbx_strand_id
1 'polypeptide(L)' 'MKNVYIRDPAVDNHSIHNLDTFTQYLVSLQVFNPEGHGPASTVTVMTDEGGK' A
#
# COMPACT_ATOMS: atom_id res chain seq x y z
N MET A 1 -11.26 3.53 -3.17
CA MET A 1 -9.83 3.56 -3.50
C MET A 1 -9.15 4.54 -2.55
N LYS A 2 -8.16 4.09 -1.76
CA LYS A 2 -7.44 4.92 -0.78
C LYS A 2 -5.98 5.03 -1.22
N ASN A 3 -5.49 6.26 -1.37
CA ASN A 3 -4.12 6.53 -1.79
C ASN A 3 -3.29 7.03 -0.60
N VAL A 4 -2.06 6.56 -0.50
CA VAL A 4 -1.06 7.05 0.46
C VAL A 4 0.13 7.58 -0.31
N TYR A 5 0.56 8.81 0.01
CA TYR A 5 1.73 9.44 -0.61
C TYR A 5 2.89 9.45 0.38
N ILE A 6 3.95 8.72 0.04
CA ILE A 6 5.23 8.75 0.75
C ILE A 6 6.09 9.80 0.04
N ARG A 7 6.38 10.92 0.72
CA ARG A 7 7.10 12.07 0.12
C ARG A 7 8.58 12.09 0.45
N ASP A 8 8.98 11.47 1.55
CA ASP A 8 10.39 11.32 1.91
C ASP A 8 10.98 10.18 1.09
N PRO A 9 11.92 10.47 0.17
CA PRO A 9 12.52 9.44 -0.69
C PRO A 9 13.44 8.48 0.07
N ALA A 10 13.80 8.77 1.33
CA ALA A 10 14.59 7.87 2.17
C ALA A 10 13.77 6.75 2.82
N VAL A 11 12.44 6.80 2.73
CA VAL A 11 11.55 5.80 3.31
C VAL A 11 11.48 4.57 2.40
N ASP A 12 11.82 3.41 2.96
CA ASP A 12 11.77 2.11 2.28
C ASP A 12 10.57 1.24 2.70
N ASN A 13 9.83 1.64 3.74
CA ASN A 13 8.69 0.88 4.26
C ASN A 13 7.53 1.78 4.73
N HIS A 14 6.31 1.24 4.71
CA HIS A 14 5.12 1.90 5.24
C HIS A 14 4.12 0.87 5.75
N SER A 15 3.50 1.13 6.91
CA SER A 15 2.46 0.28 7.49
C SER A 15 1.08 0.81 7.14
N ILE A 16 0.23 -0.04 6.57
CA ILE A 16 -1.17 0.29 6.28
C ILE A 16 -2.02 -0.15 7.47
N HIS A 17 -2.76 0.80 8.06
CA HIS A 17 -3.58 0.58 9.24
C HIS A 17 -5.08 0.72 8.94
N ASN A 18 -5.91 0.33 9.92
CA ASN A 18 -7.37 0.43 9.88
C ASN A 18 -7.98 -0.34 8.71
N LEU A 19 -7.50 -1.58 8.52
CA LEU A 19 -8.07 -2.53 7.58
C LEU A 19 -9.09 -3.42 8.29
N ASP A 20 -10.05 -3.92 7.54
CA ASP A 20 -11.02 -4.89 8.02
C ASP A 20 -10.33 -6.24 8.23
N THR A 21 -10.75 -6.99 9.26
CA THR A 21 -10.27 -8.35 9.52
C THR A 21 -10.75 -9.32 8.45
N PHE A 22 -10.00 -10.39 8.20
CA PHE A 22 -10.33 -11.44 7.22
C PHE A 22 -10.75 -10.90 5.84
N THR A 23 -10.05 -9.87 5.36
CA THR A 23 -10.44 -9.15 4.15
C THR A 23 -9.27 -9.10 3.17
N GLN A 24 -9.54 -9.48 1.91
CA GLN A 24 -8.56 -9.44 0.84
C GLN A 24 -8.46 -8.03 0.25
N TYR A 25 -7.24 -7.54 0.09
CA TYR A 25 -6.91 -6.26 -0.53
C TYR A 25 -5.95 -6.46 -1.71
N LEU A 26 -6.15 -5.66 -2.76
CA LEU A 26 -5.15 -5.43 -3.80
C LEU A 26 -4.34 -4.18 -3.42
N VAL A 27 -3.04 -4.35 -3.21
CA VAL A 27 -2.12 -3.26 -2.86
C VAL A 27 -1.23 -2.99 -4.06
N SER A 28 -1.17 -1.73 -4.50
CA SER A 28 -0.34 -1.30 -5.62
C SER A 28 0.60 -0.19 -5.20
N LEU A 29 1.88 -0.33 -5.53
CA LEU A 29 2.94 0.64 -5.24
C LEU A 29 3.56 1.15 -6.54
N GLN A 30 3.68 2.46 -6.67
CA GLN A 30 4.36 3.14 -7.77
C GLN A 30 5.19 4.31 -7.25
N VAL A 31 6.36 4.51 -7.83
CA VAL A 31 7.15 5.73 -7.62
C VAL A 31 6.65 6.84 -8.55
N PHE A 32 6.83 8.10 -8.16
CA PHE A 32 6.50 9.23 -9.02
C PHE A 32 7.51 10.35 -8.86
N ASN A 33 7.72 11.12 -9.92
CA ASN A 33 8.53 12.32 -9.95
C ASN A 33 7.77 13.40 -10.78
N PRO A 34 8.34 14.61 -11.00
CA PRO A 34 7.67 15.64 -11.80
C PRO A 34 7.30 15.23 -13.23
N GLU A 35 7.99 14.25 -13.82
CA GLU A 35 7.70 13.72 -15.16
C GLU A 35 6.52 12.75 -15.18
N GLY A 36 6.17 12.18 -14.01
CA GLY A 36 4.98 11.34 -13.85
C GLY A 36 5.23 10.11 -13.00
N HIS A 37 4.44 9.07 -13.28
CA HIS A 37 4.43 7.82 -12.53
C HIS A 37 5.30 6.75 -13.21
N GLY A 38 6.11 6.07 -12.41
CA GLY A 38 6.80 4.85 -12.82
C GLY A 38 5.86 3.64 -12.87
N PRO A 39 6.37 2.45 -13.23
CA PRO A 39 5.58 1.23 -13.25
C PRO A 39 5.05 0.87 -11.86
N ALA A 40 3.85 0.32 -11.82
CA ALA A 40 3.23 -0.17 -10.60
C ALA A 40 3.59 -1.65 -10.33
N SER A 41 3.88 -1.97 -9.07
CA SER A 41 3.91 -3.34 -8.56
C SER A 41 2.64 -3.60 -7.77
N THR A 42 1.89 -4.66 -8.09
CA THR A 42 0.62 -4.97 -7.45
C THR A 42 0.65 -6.36 -6.83
N VAL A 43 0.21 -6.47 -5.58
CA VAL A 43 0.12 -7.72 -4.83
C VAL A 43 -1.26 -7.89 -4.21
N THR A 44 -1.69 -9.14 -4.07
CA THR A 44 -2.89 -9.51 -3.34
C THR A 44 -2.49 -9.95 -1.94
N VAL A 45 -3.08 -9.34 -0.92
CA VAL A 45 -2.83 -9.67 0.49
C VAL A 45 -4.16 -9.83 1.22
N MET A 46 -4.17 -10.58 2.30
CA MET A 46 -5.35 -10.76 3.16
C MET A 46 -4.95 -10.45 4.59
N THR A 47 -5.78 -9.69 5.30
CA THR A 47 -5.62 -9.46 6.73
C THR A 47 -5.98 -10.72 7.51
N ASP A 48 -5.35 -10.90 8.68
CA ASP A 48 -5.67 -12.00 9.58
C ASP A 48 -7.14 -11.92 10.05
N GLU A 49 -7.64 -13.05 10.57
CA GLU A 49 -9.02 -13.19 11.06
C GLU A 49 -9.36 -12.32 12.29
N GLY A 50 -8.36 -11.71 12.92
CA GLY A 50 -8.50 -10.99 14.19
C GLY A 50 -8.57 -11.97 15.37
N GLY A 51 -7.67 -11.78 16.35
CA GLY A 51 -7.73 -12.53 17.60
C GLY A 51 -8.88 -12.03 18.50
N LYS A 52 -9.40 -12.91 19.37
CA LYS A 52 -10.28 -12.50 20.47
C LYS A 52 -9.54 -11.68 21.51
#